data_AF-A0AAW2QGL6-F1
#
_entry.id   AF-A0AAW2QGL6-F1
#
_cell.length_a   1.000
_cell.length_b   1.000
_cell.length_c   1.000
_cell.angle_alpha   90.00
_cell.angle_beta   90.00
_cell.angle_gamma   90.00
#
_symmetry.space_group_name_H-M   'P 1'
#
loop_
_entity.id
_entity.type
_entity.pdbx_description
1 polymer ?
#
loop_
_entity_poly.entity_id
_entity_poly.type
_entity_poly.pdbx_seq_one_letter_code
_entity_poly.pdbx_strand_id
1 'polypeptide(L)'
;MVHRLSVDPSMRPVKQKKRVFGSERSREIKEEVEKLLKINYIRPVQYPEWLTNVVPVPKANDKWRMCVDFSDLNKACPKDSYPLPRIDALIDSTSGCELMSFLDSFQGYN
;
A
#
# COMPACT_ATOMS: atom_id res chain seq x y z
N MET A 1 11.63 -0.77 12.54
CA MET A 1 11.97 -1.27 11.19
C MET A 1 11.54 -0.22 10.19
N VAL A 2 12.35 0.12 9.18
CA VAL A 2 12.01 1.14 8.17
C VAL A 2 12.10 0.49 6.80
N HIS A 3 11.02 0.53 6.03
CA HIS A 3 11.04 0.10 4.64
C HIS A 3 11.65 1.21 3.76
N ARG A 4 12.59 0.85 2.88
CA ARG A 4 13.23 1.77 1.94
C ARG A 4 12.94 1.30 0.51
N LEU A 5 12.43 2.22 -0.31
CA LEU A 5 12.21 1.98 -1.73
C LEU A 5 13.51 2.18 -2.50
N SER A 6 13.90 1.19 -3.30
CA SER A 6 15.00 1.31 -4.26
C SER A 6 14.48 1.98 -5.51
N VAL A 7 14.49 3.31 -5.61
CA VAL A 7 14.07 4.02 -6.83
C VAL A 7 15.28 4.16 -7.76
N ASP A 8 15.13 3.77 -9.02
CA ASP A 8 16.16 3.94 -10.04
C ASP A 8 16.49 5.44 -10.23
N PRO A 9 17.74 5.89 -9.97
CA PRO A 9 18.12 7.30 -10.09
C PRO A 9 17.99 7.87 -11.51
N SER A 10 17.97 7.01 -12.55
CA SER A 10 17.80 7.43 -13.94
C SER A 10 16.35 7.75 -14.29
N MET A 11 15.40 7.28 -13.47
CA MET A 11 13.96 7.48 -13.71
C MET A 11 13.51 8.85 -13.23
N ARG A 12 12.79 9.56 -14.09
CA ARG A 12 12.27 10.90 -13.77
C ARG A 12 11.04 10.79 -12.84
N PRO A 13 10.98 11.57 -11.74
CA PRO A 13 9.81 11.63 -10.89
C PRO A 13 8.55 12.05 -11.65
N VAL A 14 7.45 11.36 -11.38
CA VAL A 14 6.14 11.65 -11.99
C VAL A 14 5.24 12.35 -10.98
N LYS A 15 4.66 13.49 -11.40
CA LYS A 15 3.59 14.18 -10.68
C LYS A 15 2.28 14.04 -11.44
N GLN A 16 1.44 13.12 -11.00
CA GLN A 16 0.15 12.91 -11.63
C GLN A 16 -0.77 14.13 -11.43
N LYS A 17 -1.53 14.48 -12.47
CA LYS A 17 -2.55 15.52 -12.38
C LYS A 17 -3.63 15.10 -11.39
N LYS A 18 -4.04 16.03 -10.51
CA LYS A 18 -5.10 15.80 -9.53
C LYS A 18 -6.40 15.37 -10.23
N ARG A 19 -6.96 14.25 -9.80
CA ARG A 19 -8.29 13.80 -10.22
C ARG A 19 -9.40 14.55 -9.48
N VAL A 20 -10.50 14.81 -10.18
CA VAL A 20 -11.72 15.38 -9.60
C VAL A 20 -12.65 14.23 -9.26
N PHE A 21 -13.21 14.25 -8.06
CA PHE A 21 -14.17 13.26 -7.59
C PHE A 21 -15.50 13.95 -7.30
N GLY A 22 -16.61 13.20 -7.39
CA GLY A 22 -17.91 13.67 -6.91
C GLY A 22 -17.88 14.02 -5.42
N SER A 23 -18.89 14.75 -4.95
CA SER A 23 -18.98 15.24 -3.57
C SER A 23 -18.91 14.12 -2.54
N GLU A 24 -19.67 13.04 -2.75
CA GLU A 24 -19.71 11.87 -1.87
C GLU A 24 -18.33 11.21 -1.73
N ARG A 25 -17.70 10.86 -2.86
CA ARG A 25 -16.36 10.24 -2.88
C ARG A 25 -15.30 11.16 -2.27
N SER A 26 -15.38 12.46 -2.52
CA SER A 26 -14.46 13.44 -1.94
C SER A 26 -14.57 13.51 -0.42
N ARG A 27 -15.80 13.40 0.12
CA ARG A 27 -16.03 13.36 1.57
C ARG A 27 -15.38 12.13 2.20
N GLU A 28 -15.62 10.95 1.64
CA GLU A 28 -15.04 9.70 2.16
C GLU A 28 -13.51 9.69 2.11
N ILE A 29 -12.91 10.17 1.00
CA ILE A 29 -11.46 10.32 0.90
C ILE A 29 -10.93 11.25 1.99
N LYS A 30 -11.61 12.38 2.24
CA LYS A 30 -11.21 13.33 3.27
C LYS A 30 -11.26 12.73 4.67
N GLU A 31 -12.34 12.03 5.01
CA GLU A 31 -12.49 11.33 6.29
C GLU A 31 -11.40 10.30 6.51
N GLU A 32 -11.03 9.54 5.47
CA GLU A 32 -9.96 8.54 5.59
C GLU A 32 -8.58 9.19 5.77
N VAL A 33 -8.29 10.27 5.03
CA VAL A 33 -7.05 11.05 5.20
C VAL A 33 -6.95 11.62 6.61
N GLU A 34 -8.04 12.17 7.16
CA GLU A 34 -8.07 12.68 8.54
C GLU A 34 -7.78 11.59 9.58
N LYS A 35 -8.33 10.38 9.41
CA LYS A 35 -8.03 9.23 10.27
C LYS A 35 -6.54 8.86 10.20
N LEU A 36 -5.98 8.74 8.99
CA LEU A 36 -4.58 8.38 8.79
C LEU A 36 -3.62 9.42 9.36
N LEU A 37 -3.97 10.71 9.26
CA LEU A 37 -3.24 11.80 9.92
C LEU A 37 -3.30 11.68 11.45
N LYS A 38 -4.48 11.39 12.00
CA LYS A 38 -4.70 11.28 13.46
C LYS A 38 -3.86 10.15 14.09
N ILE A 39 -3.68 9.04 13.38
CA ILE A 39 -2.85 7.91 13.82
C ILE A 39 -1.37 8.04 13.40
N ASN A 40 -0.98 9.18 12.81
CA ASN A 40 0.38 9.48 12.35
C ASN A 40 0.95 8.53 11.28
N TYR A 41 0.09 7.84 10.52
CA TYR A 41 0.52 6.97 9.42
C TYR A 41 0.96 7.78 8.19
N ILE A 42 0.38 8.97 8.01
CA ILE A 42 0.76 9.92 6.97
C ILE A 42 1.04 11.30 7.56
N ARG A 43 1.73 12.14 6.79
CA ARG A 43 2.04 13.53 7.16
C ARG A 43 1.96 14.44 5.93
N PRO A 44 1.66 15.74 6.10
CA PRO A 44 1.76 16.70 5.01
C PRO A 44 3.22 16.83 4.55
N VAL A 45 3.42 16.95 3.24
CA VAL A 45 4.71 17.17 2.59
C VAL A 45 4.61 18.39 1.69
N GLN A 46 5.60 19.28 1.77
CA GLN A 46 5.71 20.43 0.88
C GLN A 46 6.63 20.08 -0.28
N TYR A 47 6.26 20.53 -1.48
CA TYR A 47 7.04 20.35 -2.72
C TYR A 47 7.47 18.90 -3.03
N PRO A 48 6.54 17.94 -3.12
CA PRO A 48 6.88 16.56 -3.40
C PRO A 48 7.43 16.40 -4.83
N GLU A 49 8.45 15.56 -5.00
CA GLU A 49 8.98 15.18 -6.32
C GLU A 49 8.09 14.16 -7.03
N TRP A 50 7.60 13.18 -6.27
CA TRP A 50 6.62 12.18 -6.72
C TRP A 50 5.23 12.53 -6.21
N LEU A 51 4.22 12.50 -7.09
CA LEU A 51 2.83 12.70 -6.70
C LEU A 51 1.94 11.69 -7.42
N THR A 52 1.16 10.94 -6.65
CA THR A 52 0.21 9.94 -7.15
C THR A 52 -1.20 10.27 -6.68
N ASN A 53 -2.19 9.88 -7.48
CA ASN A 53 -3.60 10.02 -7.15
C ASN A 53 -4.09 8.91 -6.22
N VAL A 54 -5.12 9.26 -5.47
CA VAL A 54 -5.99 8.31 -4.77
C VAL A 54 -6.95 7.67 -5.77
N VAL A 55 -7.22 6.38 -5.57
CA VAL A 55 -8.22 5.60 -6.31
C VAL A 55 -9.20 5.02 -5.30
N PRO A 56 -10.44 5.52 -5.22
CA PRO A 56 -11.47 4.91 -4.39
C PRO A 56 -11.94 3.61 -5.05
N VAL A 57 -11.93 2.52 -4.28
CA VAL A 57 -12.37 1.18 -4.72
C VAL A 57 -13.57 0.74 -3.88
N PRO A 58 -14.67 0.26 -4.49
CA PRO A 58 -15.82 -0.20 -3.72
C PRO A 58 -15.48 -1.50 -2.98
N LYS A 59 -15.93 -1.61 -1.73
CA LYS A 59 -15.95 -2.87 -0.98
C LYS A 59 -17.34 -3.51 -1.07
N ALA A 60 -17.39 -4.81 -0.80
CA ALA A 60 -18.65 -5.57 -0.76
C ALA A 60 -19.63 -5.12 0.34
N ASN A 61 -19.19 -4.30 1.31
CA ASN A 61 -20.02 -3.79 2.40
C ASN A 61 -20.53 -2.36 2.14
N ASP A 62 -20.67 -1.97 0.87
CA ASP A 62 -21.09 -0.64 0.41
C ASP A 62 -20.22 0.54 0.89
N LYS A 63 -19.03 0.26 1.45
CA LYS A 63 -18.04 1.28 1.81
C LYS A 63 -16.96 1.39 0.74
N TRP A 64 -16.32 2.55 0.65
CA TRP A 64 -15.14 2.69 -0.21
C TRP A 64 -13.84 2.41 0.56
N ARG A 65 -12.85 1.89 -0.15
CA ARG A 65 -11.45 1.83 0.29
C ARG A 65 -10.67 2.90 -0.45
N MET A 66 -9.93 3.71 0.29
CA MET A 66 -8.93 4.60 -0.29
C MET A 66 -7.70 3.78 -0.69
N CYS A 67 -7.44 3.65 -2.00
CA CYS A 67 -6.20 3.08 -2.53
C CYS A 67 -5.33 4.20 -3.12
N VAL A 68 -4.04 3.96 -3.28
CA VAL A 68 -3.10 4.90 -3.92
C VAL A 68 -2.52 4.23 -5.15
N ASP A 69 -2.52 4.93 -6.29
CA ASP A 69 -2.02 4.38 -7.56
C ASP A 69 -0.50 4.50 -7.67
N PHE A 70 0.22 3.55 -7.09
CA PHE A 70 1.68 3.52 -7.16
C PHE A 70 2.23 3.05 -8.51
N SER A 71 1.43 2.95 -9.58
CA SER A 71 1.89 2.38 -10.87
C SER A 71 3.16 3.04 -11.43
N ASP A 72 3.24 4.37 -11.37
CA ASP A 72 4.42 5.08 -11.89
C ASP A 72 5.65 4.95 -10.97
N LEU A 73 5.41 4.92 -9.65
CA LEU A 73 6.46 4.66 -8.66
C LEU A 73 7.00 3.23 -8.79
N ASN A 74 6.11 2.25 -8.94
CA ASN A 74 6.45 0.84 -9.08
C ASN A 74 7.24 0.54 -10.35
N LYS A 75 7.01 1.29 -11.45
CA LYS A 75 7.84 1.20 -12.67
C LYS A 75 9.26 1.71 -12.45
N ALA A 76 9.44 2.65 -11.52
CA ALA A 76 10.76 3.19 -11.19
C ALA A 76 11.50 2.37 -10.13
N CYS A 77 10.82 1.45 -9.44
CA CYS A 77 11.44 0.50 -8.54
C CYS A 77 11.85 -0.78 -9.31
N PRO A 78 13.12 -1.21 -9.25
CA PRO A 78 13.51 -2.50 -9.76
C PRO A 78 12.81 -3.60 -8.94
N LYS A 79 12.52 -4.72 -9.58
CA LYS A 79 11.82 -5.84 -8.96
C LYS A 79 12.71 -6.49 -7.91
N ASP A 80 12.42 -6.26 -6.63
CA ASP A 80 13.04 -6.98 -5.52
C ASP A 80 12.44 -8.38 -5.42
N SER A 81 13.22 -9.38 -5.85
CA SER A 81 12.78 -10.78 -5.83
C SER A 81 13.25 -11.44 -4.54
N TYR A 82 12.55 -11.14 -3.44
CA TYR A 82 12.81 -11.81 -2.17
C TYR A 82 12.57 -13.32 -2.31
N PRO A 83 13.54 -14.18 -1.96
CA PRO A 83 13.39 -15.62 -2.11
C PRO A 83 12.35 -16.14 -1.11
N LEU A 84 11.17 -16.51 -1.61
CA LEU A 84 10.17 -17.19 -0.82
C LEU A 84 10.41 -18.71 -0.87
N PRO A 85 10.26 -19.42 0.27
CA PRO A 85 10.38 -20.86 0.29
C PRO A 85 9.29 -21.51 -0.56
N ARG A 86 9.61 -22.67 -1.14
CA ARG A 86 8.64 -23.47 -1.89
C ARG A 86 7.55 -23.98 -0.94
N ILE A 87 6.30 -24.02 -1.41
CA ILE A 87 5.16 -24.43 -0.58
C ILE A 87 5.34 -25.83 0.02
N ASP A 88 5.90 -26.78 -0.72
CA ASP A 88 6.18 -28.13 -0.23
C ASP A 88 7.14 -28.11 0.97
N ALA A 89 8.17 -27.25 0.95
CA ALA A 89 9.10 -27.11 2.07
C ALA A 89 8.42 -26.54 3.32
N LEU A 90 7.44 -25.64 3.13
CA LEU A 90 6.61 -25.14 4.24
C LEU A 90 5.74 -26.26 4.83
N ILE A 91 5.11 -27.07 3.97
CA ILE A 91 4.25 -28.19 4.40
C ILE A 91 5.07 -29.23 5.17
N ASP A 92 6.20 -29.67 4.60
CA ASP A 92 7.11 -30.64 5.22
C ASP A 92 7.60 -30.15 6.58
N SER A 93 7.91 -28.85 6.71
CA SER A 93 8.33 -28.25 7.98
C SER A 93 7.26 -28.28 9.08
N THR A 94 5.99 -28.37 8.69
CA THR A 94 4.84 -28.47 9.61
C THR A 94 4.38 -29.89 9.86
N SER A 95 4.95 -30.88 9.16
CA SER A 95 4.60 -32.30 9.32
C SER A 95 5.01 -32.79 10.71
N GLY A 96 4.06 -33.42 11.42
CA GLY A 96 4.27 -33.90 12.79
C GLY A 96 3.99 -32.87 13.88
N CYS A 97 3.62 -31.63 13.53
CA CYS A 97 3.10 -30.67 14.50
C CYS A 97 1.68 -31.08 14.93
N GLU A 98 1.47 -31.28 16.24
CA GLU A 98 0.15 -31.64 16.81
C GLU A 98 -0.86 -30.47 16.77
N LEU A 99 -0.37 -29.23 16.67
CA LEU A 99 -1.17 -28.02 16.63
C LEU A 99 -0.59 -27.02 15.63
N MET A 100 -1.45 -26.45 14.79
CA MET A 100 -1.13 -25.35 13.88
C MET A 100 -1.96 -24.12 14.26
N SER A 101 -1.32 -22.95 14.34
CA SER A 101 -1.99 -21.67 14.62
C SER A 101 -1.76 -20.71 13.46
N PHE A 102 -2.82 -20.04 13.03
CA PHE A 102 -2.78 -19.05 11.95
C PHE A 102 -2.87 -17.65 12.54
N LEU A 103 -1.91 -16.79 12.19
CA LEU A 103 -1.89 -15.38 12.57
C LEU A 103 -2.12 -14.54 11.33
N ASP A 104 -3.14 -13.69 11.36
CA ASP A 104 -3.39 -12.70 10.31
C ASP A 104 -2.79 -11.35 10.72
N SER A 105 -1.73 -10.95 10.02
CA SER A 105 -1.12 -9.63 10.15
C SER A 105 -1.81 -8.61 9.25
N PHE A 106 -3.13 -8.43 9.42
CA PHE A 106 -3.96 -7.55 8.59
C PHE A 106 -3.44 -6.10 8.51
N GLN A 107 -2.75 -5.63 9.55
CA GLN A 107 -2.16 -4.29 9.62
C GLN A 107 -0.62 -4.31 9.50
N GLY A 108 -0.01 -5.42 9.09
CA GLY A 108 1.45 -5.54 9.02
C GLY A 108 2.14 -4.57 8.04
N TYR A 109 1.37 -3.91 7.17
CA TYR A 109 1.87 -2.87 6.26
C TYR A 109 1.98 -1.48 6.87
N ASN A 110 1.19 -1.16 7.90
CA ASN A 110 1.11 0.20 8.45
C ASN A 110 1.54 0.27 9.92
#